data_AF-A0A7J2ZEM6-F1
#
_entry.id   AF-A0A7J2ZEM6-F1
#
_cell.length_a   1.000
_cell.length_b   1.000
_cell.length_c   1.000
_cell.angle_alpha   90.00
_cell.angle_beta   90.00
_cell.angle_gamma   90.00
#
_symmetry.space_group_name_H-M   'P 1'
#
loop_
_entity.id
_entity.type
_entity.pdbx_description
1 polymer ?
#
loop_
_entity_poly.entity_id
_entity_poly.type
_entity_poly.pdbx_seq_one_letter_code
_entity_poly.pdbx_strand_id
1 'polypeptide(L)'
;MKIFHLFLALLFISSSFIIASPADVNLFVYSYLLDNETFTKTPFNLSDGEYYIVNIPEPSFIVSASDGKVRMLTEKQEIQNALVGYYATLGITQEDLKVEQEYKNELLKLVDLYNATREKEYECRAYIGIDRFECVDYETCWRACYTPVCQQMKIGAGRKFLDLIWDFSNLTNSIDSNLSAFKQKLSSLSQLTSLDELDELLKLIRNMKNNSVAINNNEIFNPMAMGFCHLVSYNLTYLTEAEIGVLTKRDRVEPLLTLQETVDELHNRTLQRIQLKAQLVIDKLCSSLTANNSEQVRLFKLDTLNTSKMNQIIASLEEAGKLAGCNSMNETQIQAAQLSFLSLLNESRKYKEELGEVVNLKEEVKSSLSRMQGDFLLYFKLGEFNSKMNEIEMKIDFAESGQLPSIKSQLVQLKREMEEA
;
A
#
# COMPACT_ATOMS: atom_id res chain seq x y z
N MET A 1 -27.45 21.69 0.33
CA MET A 1 -26.79 22.65 -0.59
C MET A 1 -25.94 23.71 0.12
N LYS A 2 -26.33 24.29 1.27
CA LYS A 2 -25.57 25.37 1.93
C LYS A 2 -24.20 24.96 2.51
N ILE A 3 -24.06 23.73 3.02
CA ILE A 3 -22.77 23.17 3.51
C ILE A 3 -21.72 23.09 2.39
N PHE A 4 -22.14 22.85 1.15
CA PHE A 4 -21.24 22.74 -0.01
C PHE A 4 -20.58 24.07 -0.39
N HIS A 5 -21.26 25.21 -0.13
CA HIS A 5 -20.72 26.54 -0.47
C HIS A 5 -19.72 27.06 0.58
N LEU A 6 -19.85 26.64 1.85
CA LEU A 6 -18.90 26.96 2.91
C LEU A 6 -17.56 26.23 2.71
N PHE A 7 -17.61 24.94 2.32
CA PHE A 7 -16.42 24.16 1.96
C PHE A 7 -15.70 24.72 0.72
N LEU A 8 -16.46 25.19 -0.28
CA LEU A 8 -15.90 25.80 -1.49
C LEU A 8 -15.21 27.16 -1.18
N ALA A 9 -15.75 27.96 -0.27
CA ALA A 9 -15.17 29.25 0.11
C ALA A 9 -13.87 29.10 0.94
N LEU A 10 -13.79 28.08 1.82
CA LEU A 10 -12.57 27.74 2.55
C LEU A 10 -11.45 27.21 1.63
N LEU A 11 -11.81 26.52 0.55
CA LEU A 11 -10.89 26.08 -0.50
C LEU A 11 -10.32 27.23 -1.35
N PHE A 12 -11.04 28.36 -1.47
CA PHE A 12 -10.58 29.49 -2.27
C PHE A 12 -9.63 30.44 -1.51
N ILE A 13 -9.71 30.53 -0.19
CA ILE A 13 -8.87 31.47 0.61
C ILE A 13 -7.42 30.97 0.75
N SER A 14 -7.14 29.68 0.51
CA SER A 14 -5.78 29.14 0.45
C SER A 14 -5.05 29.36 -0.89
N SER A 15 -5.72 29.95 -1.90
CA SER A 15 -5.18 30.05 -3.27
C SER A 15 -4.43 31.35 -3.59
N SER A 16 -4.29 32.27 -2.64
CA SER A 16 -3.60 33.55 -2.84
C SER A 16 -2.30 33.59 -2.03
N PHE A 17 -1.15 33.75 -2.72
CA PHE A 17 0.21 33.92 -2.19
C PHE A 17 1.06 32.66 -1.93
N ILE A 18 1.50 32.02 -3.02
CA ILE A 18 2.73 31.20 -3.03
C ILE A 18 3.57 31.66 -4.22
N ILE A 19 4.64 32.42 -3.97
CA ILE A 19 5.74 32.58 -4.91
C ILE A 19 6.65 31.38 -4.67
N ALA A 20 6.87 30.60 -5.73
CA ALA A 20 7.38 29.24 -5.73
C ALA A 20 8.81 29.11 -5.17
N SER A 21 8.94 28.58 -3.96
CA SER A 21 9.91 27.51 -3.75
C SER A 21 9.39 26.26 -4.49
N PRO A 22 10.23 25.31 -4.90
CA PRO A 22 9.72 23.99 -5.27
C PRO A 22 8.81 23.51 -4.14
N ALA A 23 7.54 23.27 -4.46
CA ALA A 23 6.56 22.92 -3.46
C ALA A 23 6.99 21.59 -2.82
N ASP A 24 7.37 21.65 -1.56
CA ASP A 24 7.89 20.50 -0.84
C ASP A 24 6.74 19.54 -0.56
N VAL A 25 6.72 18.41 -1.27
CA VAL A 25 5.75 17.33 -1.08
C VAL A 25 5.76 16.84 0.36
N ASN A 26 6.90 16.86 1.06
CA ASN A 26 6.94 16.47 2.46
C ASN A 26 6.15 17.44 3.32
N LEU A 27 6.36 18.76 3.14
CA LEU A 27 5.61 19.79 3.86
C LEU A 27 4.10 19.67 3.60
N PHE A 28 3.73 19.39 2.34
CA PHE A 28 2.33 19.12 1.99
C PHE A 28 1.79 17.90 2.76
N VAL A 29 2.48 16.76 2.74
CA VAL A 29 2.04 15.54 3.43
C VAL A 29 1.98 15.72 4.95
N TYR A 30 2.94 16.42 5.56
CA TYR A 30 2.93 16.75 7.00
C TYR A 30 1.66 17.49 7.41
N SER A 31 1.08 18.30 6.52
CA SER A 31 -0.18 18.98 6.80
C SER A 31 -1.37 18.03 6.94
N TYR A 32 -1.28 16.78 6.46
CA TYR A 32 -2.32 15.76 6.55
C TYR A 32 -2.07 14.66 7.58
N LEU A 33 -0.89 14.62 8.21
CA LEU A 33 -0.61 13.68 9.30
C LEU A 33 -1.41 14.03 10.56
N LEU A 34 -1.84 12.97 11.25
CA LEU A 34 -2.32 13.00 12.63
C LEU A 34 -1.13 12.91 13.60
N ASP A 35 -1.42 13.17 14.87
CA ASP A 35 -0.39 13.14 15.91
C ASP A 35 0.23 11.74 15.99
N ASN A 36 1.56 11.68 16.00
CA ASN A 36 2.38 10.45 16.02
C ASN A 36 2.32 9.58 14.76
N GLU A 37 1.75 10.05 13.65
CA GLU A 37 1.86 9.35 12.37
C GLU A 37 3.21 9.65 11.68
N THR A 38 3.74 8.64 11.00
CA THR A 38 4.85 8.77 10.06
C THR A 38 4.38 8.33 8.68
N PHE A 39 5.12 8.71 7.64
CA PHE A 39 4.79 8.32 6.27
C PHE A 39 6.01 7.88 5.48
N THR A 40 5.76 7.07 4.45
CA THR A 40 6.68 6.83 3.34
C THR A 40 6.03 7.28 2.05
N LYS A 41 6.83 7.55 1.01
CA LYS A 41 6.32 7.90 -0.32
C LYS A 41 7.06 7.16 -1.41
N THR A 42 6.31 6.70 -2.41
CA THR A 42 6.86 6.08 -3.63
C THR A 42 6.69 7.06 -4.78
N PRO A 43 7.78 7.64 -5.31
CA PRO A 43 7.71 8.57 -6.42
C PRO A 43 7.50 7.84 -7.76
N PHE A 44 6.74 8.44 -8.67
CA PHE A 44 6.61 8.00 -10.06
C PHE A 44 6.29 9.21 -10.96
N ASN A 45 6.65 9.13 -12.24
CA ASN A 45 6.52 10.25 -13.18
C ASN A 45 5.51 9.93 -14.27
N LEU A 46 4.61 10.88 -14.56
CA LEU A 46 3.70 10.85 -15.69
C LEU A 46 4.00 12.02 -16.64
N SER A 47 3.33 12.06 -17.79
CA SER A 47 3.56 13.12 -18.80
C SER A 47 3.23 14.53 -18.31
N ASP A 48 2.39 14.65 -17.29
CA ASP A 48 1.86 15.90 -16.75
C ASP A 48 2.47 16.31 -15.39
N GLY A 49 3.40 15.52 -14.84
CA GLY A 49 4.12 15.89 -13.61
C GLY A 49 4.69 14.71 -12.82
N GLU A 50 5.20 15.03 -11.63
CA GLU A 50 5.64 14.04 -10.65
C GLU A 50 4.48 13.64 -9.75
N TYR A 51 4.42 12.37 -9.39
CA TYR A 51 3.38 11.81 -8.54
C TYR A 51 4.01 11.00 -7.41
N TYR A 52 3.28 10.88 -6.30
CA TYR A 52 3.73 10.21 -5.10
C TYR A 52 2.59 9.39 -4.51
N ILE A 53 2.78 8.08 -4.37
CA ILE A 53 1.92 7.23 -3.53
C ILE A 53 2.37 7.42 -2.09
N VAL A 54 1.50 7.93 -1.22
CA VAL A 54 1.81 8.20 0.18
C VAL A 54 1.24 7.09 1.06
N ASN A 55 2.11 6.44 1.84
CA ASN A 55 1.74 5.35 2.75
C ASN A 55 1.86 5.82 4.19
N ILE A 56 0.77 5.71 4.95
CA ILE A 56 0.68 5.98 6.39
C ILE A 56 0.07 4.72 7.01
N PRO A 57 0.89 3.90 7.68
CA PRO A 57 0.77 2.43 7.86
C PRO A 57 0.24 1.55 6.70
N GLU A 58 -0.52 2.10 5.77
CA GLU A 58 -1.00 1.52 4.51
C GLU A 58 -1.18 2.66 3.49
N PRO A 59 -1.30 2.38 2.16
CA PRO A 59 -1.51 3.42 1.16
C PRO A 59 -2.73 4.26 1.52
N SER A 60 -2.52 5.57 1.67
CA SER A 60 -3.53 6.47 2.19
C SER A 60 -4.09 7.38 1.11
N PHE A 61 -3.24 7.92 0.24
CA PHE A 61 -3.65 8.82 -0.84
C PHE A 61 -2.51 9.03 -1.86
N ILE A 62 -2.86 9.60 -3.01
CA ILE A 62 -1.91 9.97 -4.06
C ILE A 62 -1.76 11.50 -4.09
N VAL A 63 -0.54 11.97 -4.26
CA VAL A 63 -0.20 13.39 -4.42
C VAL A 63 0.39 13.61 -5.81
N SER A 64 -0.02 14.69 -6.48
CA SER A 64 0.60 15.19 -7.71
C SER A 64 1.38 16.47 -7.43
N ALA A 65 2.53 16.61 -8.07
CA ALA A 65 3.41 17.77 -8.04
C ALA A 65 3.68 18.20 -9.49
N SER A 66 3.03 19.28 -9.93
CA SER A 66 3.15 19.81 -11.28
C SER A 66 3.14 21.33 -11.26
N ASP A 67 3.96 21.96 -12.09
CA ASP A 67 4.11 23.43 -12.19
C ASP A 67 4.32 24.14 -10.83
N GLY A 68 5.11 23.52 -9.95
CA GLY A 68 5.38 24.04 -8.60
C GLY A 68 4.16 24.03 -7.67
N LYS A 69 3.08 23.32 -8.03
CA LYS A 69 1.89 23.10 -7.19
C LYS A 69 1.84 21.65 -6.76
N VAL A 70 1.61 21.43 -5.47
CA VAL A 70 1.38 20.11 -4.89
C VAL A 70 -0.09 20.01 -4.50
N ARG A 71 -0.76 18.94 -4.93
CA ARG A 71 -2.16 18.66 -4.56
C ARG A 71 -2.39 17.17 -4.33
N MET A 72 -3.30 16.87 -3.41
CA MET A 72 -3.84 15.53 -3.21
C MET A 72 -4.86 15.22 -4.30
N LEU A 73 -4.83 14.01 -4.87
CA LEU A 73 -5.84 13.56 -5.83
C LEU A 73 -7.08 13.10 -5.07
N THR A 74 -8.20 13.77 -5.28
CA THR A 74 -9.45 13.46 -4.56
C THR A 74 -10.47 12.75 -5.44
N GLU A 75 -10.39 12.92 -6.75
CA GLU A 75 -11.36 12.35 -7.70
C GLU A 75 -10.97 10.93 -8.11
N LYS A 76 -11.94 10.01 -8.16
CA LYS A 76 -11.71 8.60 -8.54
C LYS A 76 -11.00 8.47 -9.90
N GLN A 77 -11.42 9.27 -10.89
CA GLN A 77 -10.82 9.23 -12.23
C GLN A 77 -9.35 9.67 -12.21
N GLU A 78 -8.99 10.65 -11.38
CA GLU A 78 -7.59 11.10 -11.26
C GLU A 78 -6.73 10.04 -10.58
N ILE A 79 -7.25 9.43 -9.51
CA ILE A 79 -6.60 8.31 -8.81
C ILE A 79 -6.40 7.14 -9.77
N GLN A 80 -7.43 6.78 -10.53
CA GLN A 80 -7.37 5.71 -11.53
C GLN A 80 -6.30 5.98 -12.59
N ASN A 81 -6.29 7.19 -13.16
CA ASN A 81 -5.29 7.57 -14.17
C ASN A 81 -3.87 7.51 -13.59
N ALA A 82 -3.70 7.98 -12.35
CA ALA A 82 -2.41 7.94 -11.66
C ALA A 82 -1.94 6.50 -11.39
N LEU A 83 -2.82 5.60 -10.95
CA LEU A 83 -2.50 4.19 -10.74
C LEU A 83 -2.18 3.46 -12.04
N VAL A 84 -2.96 3.68 -13.11
CA VAL A 84 -2.67 3.11 -14.43
C VAL A 84 -1.30 3.58 -14.93
N GLY A 85 -1.00 4.87 -14.76
CA GLY A 85 0.31 5.42 -15.08
C GLY A 85 1.43 4.81 -14.24
N TYR A 86 1.23 4.68 -12.92
CA TYR A 86 2.16 4.01 -12.01
C TYR A 86 2.44 2.57 -12.44
N TYR A 87 1.42 1.76 -12.73
CA TYR A 87 1.60 0.39 -13.20
C TYR A 87 2.34 0.32 -14.54
N ALA A 88 2.07 1.27 -15.45
CA ALA A 88 2.83 1.37 -16.69
C ALA A 88 4.33 1.64 -16.45
N THR A 89 4.71 2.41 -15.41
CA THR A 89 6.12 2.60 -15.04
C THR A 89 6.79 1.32 -14.53
N LEU A 90 6.00 0.36 -14.02
CA LEU A 90 6.46 -0.98 -13.62
C LEU A 90 6.46 -1.98 -14.79
N GLY A 91 6.12 -1.53 -16.00
CA GLY A 91 5.95 -2.41 -17.17
C GLY A 91 4.69 -3.27 -17.13
N ILE A 92 3.71 -2.93 -16.29
CA ILE A 92 2.42 -3.60 -16.18
C ILE A 92 1.39 -2.82 -17.00
N THR A 93 0.83 -3.46 -18.02
CA THR A 93 0.00 -2.86 -19.06
C THR A 93 -1.22 -3.74 -19.36
N GLN A 94 -2.22 -3.18 -20.05
CA GLN A 94 -3.40 -3.95 -20.47
C GLN A 94 -3.07 -5.15 -21.37
N GLU A 95 -1.92 -5.14 -22.07
CA GLU A 95 -1.43 -6.28 -22.84
C GLU A 95 -1.07 -7.46 -21.93
N ASP A 96 -0.67 -7.22 -20.68
CA ASP A 96 -0.38 -8.27 -19.71
C ASP A 96 -1.62 -9.07 -19.30
N LEU A 97 -2.82 -8.56 -19.52
CA LEU A 97 -4.06 -9.33 -19.34
C LEU A 97 -4.23 -10.39 -20.44
N LYS A 98 -3.56 -10.26 -21.59
CA LYS A 98 -3.61 -11.28 -22.63
C LYS A 98 -2.83 -12.51 -22.19
N VAL A 99 -3.38 -13.67 -22.55
CA VAL A 99 -2.77 -14.97 -22.28
C VAL A 99 -2.12 -15.44 -23.56
N GLU A 100 -0.83 -15.12 -23.68
CA GLU A 100 -0.03 -15.40 -24.86
C GLU A 100 0.09 -16.89 -25.14
N GLN A 101 0.20 -17.26 -26.42
CA GLN A 101 0.33 -18.65 -26.82
C GLN A 101 1.63 -19.29 -26.29
N GLU A 102 2.70 -18.50 -26.16
CA GLU A 102 3.97 -18.97 -25.58
C GLU A 102 3.79 -19.41 -24.13
N TYR A 103 3.17 -18.57 -23.30
CA TYR A 103 2.81 -18.90 -21.91
C TYR A 103 1.97 -20.19 -21.82
N LYS A 104 0.96 -20.35 -22.68
CA LYS A 104 0.16 -21.57 -22.72
C LYS A 104 1.00 -22.80 -23.08
N ASN A 105 1.84 -22.69 -24.10
CA ASN A 105 2.67 -23.79 -24.57
C ASN A 105 3.69 -24.23 -23.51
N GLU A 106 4.25 -23.27 -22.77
CA GLU A 106 5.17 -23.54 -21.66
C GLU A 106 4.47 -24.32 -20.54
N LEU A 107 3.31 -23.85 -20.08
CA LEU A 107 2.53 -24.54 -19.06
C LEU A 107 2.05 -25.93 -19.51
N LEU A 108 1.58 -26.05 -20.76
CA LEU A 108 1.17 -27.34 -21.35
C LEU A 108 2.33 -28.33 -21.38
N LYS A 109 3.52 -27.87 -21.81
CA LYS A 109 4.74 -28.69 -21.81
C LYS A 109 5.07 -29.21 -20.42
N LEU A 110 4.99 -28.37 -19.39
CA LEU A 110 5.27 -28.78 -18.01
C LEU A 110 4.29 -29.85 -17.51
N VAL A 111 2.99 -29.68 -17.73
CA VAL A 111 2.01 -30.69 -17.30
C VAL A 111 2.08 -31.98 -18.12
N ASP A 112 2.50 -31.91 -19.39
CA ASP A 112 2.76 -33.09 -20.23
C ASP A 112 4.01 -33.85 -19.78
N LEU A 113 5.08 -33.13 -19.41
CA LEU A 113 6.28 -33.74 -18.83
C LEU A 113 5.98 -34.40 -17.48
N TYR A 114 5.15 -33.78 -16.63
CA TYR A 114 4.64 -34.41 -15.43
C TYR A 114 3.86 -35.69 -15.76
N ASN A 115 2.94 -35.64 -16.72
CA ASN A 115 2.12 -36.78 -17.10
C ASN A 115 2.97 -37.96 -17.61
N ALA A 116 4.07 -37.68 -18.33
CA ALA A 116 5.00 -38.71 -18.76
C ALA A 116 5.70 -39.45 -17.59
N THR A 117 5.76 -38.87 -16.39
CA THR A 117 6.36 -39.53 -15.22
C THR A 117 5.46 -40.58 -14.57
N ARG A 118 4.22 -40.72 -15.05
CA ARG A 118 3.17 -41.58 -14.50
C ARG A 118 3.15 -43.00 -15.06
N GLU A 119 4.12 -43.38 -15.89
CA GLU A 119 4.14 -44.68 -16.61
C GLU A 119 3.92 -45.90 -15.70
N LYS A 120 4.48 -45.88 -14.48
CA LYS A 120 4.34 -46.98 -13.50
C LYS A 120 2.94 -47.14 -12.92
N GLU A 121 2.06 -46.13 -13.03
CA GLU A 121 0.66 -46.28 -12.64
C GLU A 121 -0.03 -47.34 -13.48
N TYR A 122 0.21 -47.33 -14.80
CA TYR A 122 -0.37 -48.29 -15.72
C TYR A 122 0.10 -49.71 -15.43
N GLU A 123 1.40 -49.87 -15.16
CA GLU A 123 1.97 -51.17 -14.77
C GLU A 123 1.32 -51.71 -13.49
N CYS A 124 1.16 -50.86 -12.47
CA CYS A 124 0.48 -51.24 -11.23
C CYS A 124 -0.98 -51.60 -11.48
N ARG A 125 -1.73 -50.80 -12.26
CA ARG A 125 -3.12 -51.08 -12.63
C ARG A 125 -3.27 -52.43 -13.32
N ALA A 126 -2.40 -52.74 -14.27
CA ALA A 126 -2.39 -54.03 -14.96
C ALA A 126 -2.05 -55.19 -14.01
N TYR A 127 -1.07 -54.99 -13.12
CA TYR A 127 -0.66 -56.02 -12.16
C TYR A 127 -1.76 -56.36 -11.14
N ILE A 128 -2.49 -55.35 -10.66
CA ILE A 128 -3.61 -55.52 -9.71
C ILE A 128 -4.95 -55.77 -10.42
N GLY A 129 -4.97 -55.81 -11.76
CA GLY A 129 -6.13 -56.12 -12.58
C GLY A 129 -7.17 -55.01 -12.75
N ILE A 130 -6.91 -53.79 -12.28
CA ILE A 130 -7.87 -52.68 -12.46
C ILE A 130 -7.69 -51.92 -13.78
N ASP A 131 -6.93 -52.48 -14.73
CA ASP A 131 -6.72 -51.90 -16.07
C ASP A 131 -7.93 -52.07 -17.00
N ARG A 132 -8.77 -53.09 -16.77
CA ARG A 132 -9.89 -53.45 -17.67
C ARG A 132 -11.27 -53.08 -17.14
N PHE A 133 -11.40 -53.02 -15.82
CA PHE A 133 -12.67 -52.80 -15.15
C PHE A 133 -12.50 -51.70 -14.11
N GLU A 134 -13.51 -50.85 -14.01
CA GLU A 134 -13.53 -49.79 -13.02
C GLU A 134 -13.58 -50.36 -11.59
N CYS A 135 -12.86 -49.68 -10.69
CA CYS A 135 -12.87 -49.93 -9.26
C CYS A 135 -13.34 -48.63 -8.59
N VAL A 136 -14.65 -48.53 -8.37
CA VAL A 136 -15.35 -47.33 -7.88
C VAL A 136 -16.04 -47.55 -6.54
N ASP A 137 -16.29 -48.81 -6.18
CA ASP A 137 -16.84 -49.25 -4.91
C ASP A 137 -16.29 -50.66 -4.58
N TYR A 138 -16.61 -51.18 -3.39
CA TYR A 138 -16.10 -52.48 -2.95
C TYR A 138 -16.39 -53.63 -3.93
N GLU A 139 -17.61 -53.72 -4.45
CA GLU A 139 -18.05 -54.83 -5.31
C GLU A 139 -17.39 -54.76 -6.69
N THR A 140 -17.29 -53.57 -7.26
CA THR A 140 -16.61 -53.32 -8.53
C THR A 140 -15.11 -53.56 -8.39
N CYS A 141 -14.48 -53.12 -7.30
CA CYS A 141 -13.06 -53.41 -7.01
C CYS A 141 -12.81 -54.91 -6.81
N TRP A 142 -13.73 -55.64 -6.15
CA TRP A 142 -13.64 -57.09 -6.01
C TRP A 142 -13.63 -57.79 -7.37
N ARG A 143 -14.48 -57.34 -8.31
CA ARG A 143 -14.55 -57.89 -9.68
C ARG A 143 -13.37 -57.45 -10.54
N ALA A 144 -12.96 -56.20 -10.43
CA ALA A 144 -11.84 -55.63 -11.16
C ALA A 144 -10.53 -56.32 -10.79
N CYS A 145 -10.34 -56.72 -9.54
CA CYS A 145 -9.19 -57.50 -9.08
C CYS A 145 -9.18 -58.94 -9.67
N TYR A 146 -8.83 -59.06 -10.95
CA TYR A 146 -8.94 -60.29 -11.75
C TYR A 146 -7.64 -61.07 -11.92
N THR A 147 -6.47 -60.45 -11.71
CA THR A 147 -5.19 -61.14 -11.85
C THR A 147 -5.00 -62.19 -10.75
N PRO A 148 -4.27 -63.31 -11.00
CA PRO A 148 -4.08 -64.35 -10.00
C PRO A 148 -3.51 -63.82 -8.68
N VAL A 149 -2.56 -62.88 -8.76
CA VAL A 149 -1.92 -62.28 -7.58
C VAL A 149 -2.93 -61.41 -6.81
N CYS A 150 -3.71 -60.57 -7.51
CA CYS A 150 -4.74 -59.76 -6.88
C CYS A 150 -5.84 -60.64 -6.24
N GLN A 151 -6.25 -61.72 -6.92
CA GLN A 151 -7.25 -62.65 -6.38
C GLN A 151 -6.81 -63.32 -5.08
N GLN A 152 -5.54 -63.74 -4.98
CA GLN A 152 -5.01 -64.30 -3.74
C GLN A 152 -5.03 -63.27 -2.61
N MET A 153 -4.64 -62.03 -2.91
CA MET A 153 -4.63 -60.95 -1.91
C MET A 153 -6.02 -60.51 -1.47
N LYS A 154 -7.00 -60.39 -2.38
CA LYS A 154 -8.37 -60.03 -1.97
C LYS A 154 -9.02 -61.13 -1.11
N ILE A 155 -8.66 -62.40 -1.32
CA ILE A 155 -9.14 -63.50 -0.47
C ILE A 155 -8.43 -63.47 0.89
N GLY A 156 -7.11 -63.26 0.91
CA GLY A 156 -6.31 -63.29 2.14
C GLY A 156 -6.42 -62.04 3.01
N ALA A 157 -6.22 -60.86 2.42
CA ALA A 157 -6.27 -59.56 3.10
C ALA A 157 -7.66 -58.91 3.09
N GLY A 158 -8.59 -59.42 2.28
CA GLY A 158 -9.99 -59.02 2.30
C GLY A 158 -10.20 -57.57 1.89
N ARG A 159 -11.12 -56.91 2.60
CA ARG A 159 -11.56 -55.55 2.31
C ARG A 159 -10.45 -54.51 2.40
N LYS A 160 -9.52 -54.63 3.36
CA LYS A 160 -8.42 -53.66 3.52
C LYS A 160 -7.60 -53.52 2.23
N PHE A 161 -7.30 -54.63 1.56
CA PHE A 161 -6.57 -54.59 0.29
C PHE A 161 -7.37 -53.93 -0.84
N LEU A 162 -8.68 -54.20 -0.92
CA LEU A 162 -9.54 -53.60 -1.92
C LEU A 162 -9.75 -52.10 -1.69
N ASP A 163 -9.81 -51.63 -0.44
CA ASP A 163 -9.88 -50.21 -0.10
C ASP A 163 -8.60 -49.49 -0.59
N LEU A 164 -7.41 -50.10 -0.44
CA LEU A 164 -6.16 -49.53 -0.96
C LEU A 164 -6.12 -49.44 -2.49
N ILE A 165 -6.66 -50.45 -3.20
CA ILE A 165 -6.80 -50.42 -4.66
C ILE A 165 -7.78 -49.32 -5.09
N TRP A 166 -8.89 -49.18 -4.36
CA TRP A 166 -9.90 -48.14 -4.60
C TRP A 166 -9.31 -46.74 -4.42
N ASP A 167 -8.57 -46.50 -3.33
CA ASP A 167 -7.88 -45.23 -3.08
C ASP A 167 -6.90 -44.90 -4.21
N PHE A 168 -6.09 -45.87 -4.65
CA PHE A 168 -5.16 -45.69 -5.76
C PHE A 168 -5.89 -45.35 -7.08
N SER A 169 -6.97 -46.09 -7.40
CA SER A 169 -7.82 -45.86 -8.57
C SER A 169 -8.41 -44.45 -8.57
N ASN A 170 -8.99 -44.02 -7.44
CA ASN A 170 -9.60 -42.69 -7.32
C ASN A 170 -8.58 -41.56 -7.44
N LEU A 171 -7.42 -41.69 -6.79
CA LEU A 171 -6.39 -40.65 -6.82
C LEU A 171 -5.82 -40.47 -8.24
N THR A 172 -5.56 -41.57 -8.95
CA THR A 172 -5.06 -41.52 -10.33
C THR A 172 -6.11 -40.98 -11.30
N ASN A 173 -7.37 -41.41 -11.19
CA ASN A 173 -8.49 -40.84 -11.96
C ASN A 173 -8.69 -39.35 -11.67
N SER A 174 -8.46 -38.92 -10.43
CA SER A 174 -8.52 -37.51 -10.04
C SER A 174 -7.37 -36.71 -10.66
N ILE A 175 -6.16 -37.27 -10.77
CA ILE A 175 -5.05 -36.64 -11.52
C ILE A 175 -5.43 -36.48 -12.99
N ASP A 176 -5.98 -37.51 -13.64
CA ASP A 176 -6.41 -37.44 -15.05
C ASP A 176 -7.47 -36.36 -15.28
N SER A 177 -8.45 -36.29 -14.36
CA SER A 177 -9.52 -35.29 -14.41
C SER A 177 -8.97 -33.87 -14.24
N ASN A 178 -8.07 -33.66 -13.26
CA ASN A 178 -7.45 -32.36 -13.04
C ASN A 178 -6.54 -31.94 -14.21
N LEU A 179 -5.80 -32.88 -14.80
CA LEU A 179 -4.96 -32.64 -15.98
C LEU A 179 -5.80 -32.22 -17.19
N SER A 180 -6.91 -32.93 -17.44
CA SER A 180 -7.83 -32.61 -18.53
C SER A 180 -8.47 -31.23 -18.32
N ALA A 181 -8.97 -30.95 -17.12
CA ALA A 181 -9.54 -29.66 -16.76
C ALA A 181 -8.53 -28.52 -16.89
N PHE A 182 -7.27 -28.74 -16.48
CA PHE A 182 -6.19 -27.76 -16.62
C PHE A 182 -5.95 -27.41 -18.09
N LYS A 183 -5.79 -28.42 -18.94
CA LYS A 183 -5.57 -28.23 -20.39
C LYS A 183 -6.74 -27.51 -21.04
N GLN A 184 -7.97 -27.91 -20.72
CA GLN A 184 -9.18 -27.27 -21.25
C GLN A 184 -9.26 -25.81 -20.82
N LYS A 185 -9.13 -25.52 -19.52
CA LYS A 185 -9.18 -24.15 -18.98
C LYS A 185 -8.10 -23.30 -19.63
N LEU A 186 -6.84 -23.72 -19.58
CA LEU A 186 -5.71 -22.98 -20.15
C LEU A 186 -5.89 -22.71 -21.65
N SER A 187 -6.38 -23.69 -22.42
CA SER A 187 -6.64 -23.51 -23.85
C SER A 187 -7.71 -22.44 -24.13
N SER A 188 -8.74 -22.37 -23.27
CA SER A 188 -9.87 -21.43 -23.39
C SER A 188 -9.53 -19.98 -23.01
N LEU A 189 -8.48 -19.77 -22.20
CA LEU A 189 -8.09 -18.43 -21.75
C LEU A 189 -7.48 -17.62 -22.90
N SER A 190 -8.12 -16.56 -23.37
CA SER A 190 -7.51 -15.63 -24.35
C SER A 190 -7.05 -14.34 -23.68
N GLN A 191 -7.85 -13.87 -22.73
CA GLN A 191 -7.61 -12.70 -21.92
C GLN A 191 -8.15 -12.98 -20.52
N LEU A 192 -7.41 -12.54 -19.51
CA LEU A 192 -7.81 -12.62 -18.12
C LEU A 192 -8.83 -11.53 -17.80
N THR A 193 -9.92 -11.95 -17.19
CA THR A 193 -11.02 -11.09 -16.75
C THR A 193 -11.17 -11.09 -15.23
N SER A 194 -10.65 -12.12 -14.55
CA SER A 194 -10.60 -12.20 -13.10
C SER A 194 -9.40 -13.02 -12.61
N LEU A 195 -9.05 -12.84 -11.34
CA LEU A 195 -8.01 -13.65 -10.68
C LEU A 195 -8.44 -15.10 -10.48
N ASP A 196 -9.74 -15.36 -10.37
CA ASP A 196 -10.30 -16.70 -10.22
C ASP A 196 -9.88 -17.64 -11.37
N GLU A 197 -9.70 -17.10 -12.57
CA GLU A 197 -9.26 -17.89 -13.73
C GLU A 197 -7.86 -18.49 -13.53
N LEU A 198 -6.96 -17.77 -12.86
CA LEU A 198 -5.63 -18.26 -12.51
C LEU A 198 -5.66 -19.09 -11.22
N ASP A 199 -6.48 -18.71 -10.24
CA ASP A 199 -6.63 -19.46 -8.99
C ASP A 199 -7.21 -20.87 -9.22
N GLU A 200 -8.10 -21.03 -10.21
CA GLU A 200 -8.56 -22.34 -10.67
C GLU A 200 -7.42 -23.20 -11.24
N LEU A 201 -6.53 -22.63 -12.06
CA LEU A 201 -5.35 -23.34 -12.57
C LEU A 201 -4.42 -23.77 -11.42
N LEU A 202 -4.19 -22.88 -10.45
CA LEU A 202 -3.40 -23.19 -9.25
C LEU A 202 -4.02 -24.34 -8.45
N LYS A 203 -5.34 -24.33 -8.26
CA LYS A 203 -6.06 -25.39 -7.55
C LYS A 203 -5.88 -26.74 -8.25
N LEU A 204 -5.98 -26.79 -9.58
CA LEU A 204 -5.80 -28.01 -10.36
C LEU A 204 -4.37 -28.56 -10.21
N ILE A 205 -3.35 -27.70 -10.28
CA ILE A 205 -1.95 -28.07 -10.06
C ILE A 205 -1.74 -28.63 -8.64
N ARG A 206 -2.25 -27.93 -7.62
CA ARG A 206 -2.13 -28.35 -6.22
C ARG A 206 -2.82 -29.69 -5.95
N ASN A 207 -3.99 -29.92 -6.55
CA ASN A 207 -4.68 -31.20 -6.45
C ASN A 207 -3.85 -32.34 -7.07
N MET A 208 -3.24 -32.12 -8.24
CA MET A 208 -2.33 -33.12 -8.84
C MET A 208 -1.12 -33.42 -7.95
N LYS A 209 -0.50 -32.39 -7.34
CA LYS A 209 0.61 -32.56 -6.38
C LYS A 209 0.18 -33.38 -5.17
N ASN A 210 -0.94 -33.01 -4.53
CA ASN A 210 -1.45 -33.68 -3.35
C ASN A 210 -1.81 -35.15 -3.63
N ASN A 211 -2.47 -35.43 -4.75
CA ASN A 211 -2.82 -36.78 -5.15
C ASN A 211 -1.59 -37.63 -5.46
N SER A 212 -0.56 -37.06 -6.09
CA SER A 212 0.71 -37.77 -6.37
C SER A 212 1.39 -38.22 -5.08
N VAL A 213 1.44 -37.34 -4.07
CA VAL A 213 1.99 -37.67 -2.74
C VAL A 213 1.13 -38.73 -2.05
N ALA A 214 -0.19 -38.62 -2.10
CA ALA A 214 -1.11 -39.59 -1.52
C ALA A 214 -0.95 -40.99 -2.14
N ILE A 215 -0.75 -41.07 -3.47
CA ILE A 215 -0.49 -42.34 -4.16
C ILE A 215 0.80 -42.99 -3.66
N ASN A 216 1.89 -42.23 -3.54
CA ASN A 216 3.16 -42.78 -3.05
C ASN A 216 3.11 -43.20 -1.58
N ASN A 217 2.20 -42.63 -0.79
CA ASN A 217 1.97 -43.01 0.60
C ASN A 217 0.98 -44.19 0.75
N ASN A 218 0.34 -44.64 -0.34
CA ASN A 218 -0.56 -45.78 -0.29
C ASN A 218 0.23 -47.07 0.01
N GLU A 219 -0.28 -47.89 0.94
CA GLU A 219 0.38 -49.12 1.40
C GLU A 219 0.66 -50.13 0.27
N ILE A 220 -0.08 -50.04 -0.86
CA ILE A 220 0.14 -50.87 -2.04
C ILE A 220 1.53 -50.64 -2.68
N PHE A 221 2.13 -49.46 -2.48
CA PHE A 221 3.47 -49.12 -2.97
C PHE A 221 4.57 -49.23 -1.91
N ASN A 222 4.22 -49.33 -0.63
CA ASN A 222 5.18 -49.35 0.46
C ASN A 222 5.76 -50.77 0.66
N PRO A 223 7.06 -51.01 0.41
CA PRO A 223 7.69 -52.33 0.56
C PRO A 223 7.68 -52.87 1.99
N MET A 224 7.55 -52.01 3.00
CA MET A 224 7.44 -52.39 4.41
C MET A 224 6.01 -52.71 4.85
N ALA A 225 5.02 -52.47 3.97
CA ALA A 225 3.61 -52.79 4.19
C ALA A 225 3.18 -53.92 3.24
N MET A 226 2.48 -53.61 2.14
CA MET A 226 2.10 -54.62 1.15
C MET A 226 3.10 -54.76 0.00
N GLY A 227 3.75 -53.66 -0.40
CA GLY A 227 4.84 -53.68 -1.39
C GLY A 227 4.47 -54.29 -2.74
N PHE A 228 3.20 -54.16 -3.12
CA PHE A 228 2.62 -54.90 -4.23
C PHE A 228 2.93 -54.27 -5.59
N CYS A 229 3.03 -52.94 -5.61
CA CYS A 229 3.42 -52.16 -6.78
C CYS A 229 4.76 -51.45 -6.55
N HIS A 230 5.51 -51.23 -7.63
CA HIS A 230 6.71 -50.39 -7.58
C HIS A 230 6.34 -48.92 -7.40
N LEU A 231 7.09 -48.21 -6.55
CA LEU A 231 6.92 -46.77 -6.33
C LEU A 231 6.91 -45.99 -7.65
N VAL A 232 5.94 -45.09 -7.77
CA VAL A 232 5.82 -44.17 -8.89
C VAL A 232 6.69 -42.94 -8.60
N SER A 233 7.70 -42.70 -9.42
CA SER A 233 8.61 -41.57 -9.26
C SER A 233 8.03 -40.30 -9.86
N TYR A 234 6.92 -39.79 -9.30
CA TYR A 234 6.33 -38.53 -9.74
C TYR A 234 7.35 -37.40 -9.68
N ASN A 235 7.61 -36.77 -10.84
CA ASN A 235 8.45 -35.58 -10.87
C ASN A 235 7.61 -34.34 -10.55
N LEU A 236 7.52 -34.00 -9.26
CA LEU A 236 6.77 -32.85 -8.77
C LEU A 236 7.41 -31.50 -9.12
N THR A 237 8.64 -31.50 -9.66
CA THR A 237 9.32 -30.28 -10.10
C THR A 237 8.53 -29.62 -11.23
N TYR A 238 8.05 -30.38 -12.21
CA TYR A 238 7.27 -29.82 -13.34
C TYR A 238 5.96 -29.15 -12.88
N LEU A 239 5.26 -29.76 -11.92
CA LEU A 239 4.06 -29.13 -11.34
C LEU A 239 4.41 -27.90 -10.51
N THR A 240 5.57 -27.88 -9.87
CA THR A 240 6.04 -26.71 -9.11
C THR A 240 6.45 -25.56 -10.02
N GLU A 241 7.12 -25.85 -11.13
CA GLU A 241 7.43 -24.87 -12.17
C GLU A 241 6.16 -24.31 -12.81
N ALA A 242 5.16 -25.16 -13.08
CA ALA A 242 3.86 -24.70 -13.58
C ALA A 242 3.14 -23.81 -12.55
N GLU A 243 3.18 -24.17 -11.27
CA GLU A 243 2.62 -23.36 -10.18
C GLU A 243 3.28 -21.98 -10.10
N ILE A 244 4.61 -21.92 -10.18
CA ILE A 244 5.38 -20.67 -10.20
C ILE A 244 5.01 -19.82 -11.42
N GLY A 245 4.88 -20.44 -12.60
CA GLY A 245 4.46 -19.74 -13.82
C GLY A 245 3.07 -19.10 -13.69
N VAL A 246 2.11 -19.80 -13.09
CA VAL A 246 0.77 -19.25 -12.83
C VAL A 246 0.80 -18.15 -11.78
N LEU A 247 1.54 -18.32 -10.67
CA LEU A 247 1.70 -17.29 -9.64
C LEU A 247 2.36 -16.01 -10.19
N THR A 248 3.41 -16.16 -10.98
CA THR A 248 4.11 -15.02 -11.61
C THR A 248 3.17 -14.23 -12.52
N LYS A 249 2.33 -14.92 -13.30
CA LYS A 249 1.30 -14.27 -14.12
C LYS A 249 0.25 -13.59 -13.25
N ARG A 250 -0.21 -14.25 -12.17
CA ARG A 250 -1.19 -13.72 -11.21
C ARG A 250 -0.71 -12.41 -10.59
N ASP A 251 0.48 -12.40 -10.01
CA ASP A 251 1.05 -11.23 -9.33
C ASP A 251 1.26 -10.06 -10.30
N ARG A 252 1.57 -10.37 -11.57
CA ARG A 252 1.76 -9.36 -12.62
C ARG A 252 0.44 -8.69 -13.04
N VAL A 253 -0.68 -9.41 -13.06
CA VAL A 253 -1.97 -8.89 -13.55
C VAL A 253 -2.92 -8.44 -12.46
N GLU A 254 -2.71 -8.90 -11.21
CA GLU A 254 -3.51 -8.54 -10.05
C GLU A 254 -3.74 -7.02 -9.92
N PRO A 255 -2.73 -6.15 -10.04
CA PRO A 255 -2.94 -4.71 -9.93
C PRO A 255 -3.91 -4.12 -10.97
N LEU A 256 -4.02 -4.74 -12.15
CA LEU A 256 -4.94 -4.30 -13.20
C LEU A 256 -6.35 -4.83 -12.97
N LEU A 257 -6.48 -6.08 -12.51
CA LEU A 257 -7.78 -6.72 -12.27
C LEU A 257 -8.45 -6.18 -10.99
N THR A 258 -7.68 -5.75 -9.99
CA THR A 258 -8.19 -5.15 -8.75
C THR A 258 -8.12 -3.61 -8.77
N LEU A 259 -7.84 -3.00 -9.93
CA LEU A 259 -7.68 -1.56 -10.07
C LEU A 259 -8.88 -0.79 -9.52
N GLN A 260 -10.10 -1.21 -9.85
CA GLN A 260 -11.31 -0.50 -9.42
C GLN A 260 -11.49 -0.54 -7.90
N GLU A 261 -11.25 -1.69 -7.28
CA GLU A 261 -11.31 -1.85 -5.82
C GLU A 261 -10.24 -0.98 -5.15
N THR A 262 -9.02 -0.97 -5.69
CA THR A 262 -7.91 -0.14 -5.21
C THR A 262 -8.21 1.35 -5.34
N VAL A 263 -8.83 1.78 -6.44
CA VAL A 263 -9.28 3.18 -6.65
C VAL A 263 -10.34 3.57 -5.61
N ASP A 264 -11.32 2.71 -5.38
CA ASP A 264 -12.40 2.97 -4.43
C ASP A 264 -11.88 3.05 -3.00
N GLU A 265 -10.97 2.14 -2.63
CA GLU A 265 -10.29 2.15 -1.34
C GLU A 265 -9.45 3.43 -1.14
N LEU A 266 -8.57 3.76 -2.10
CA LEU A 266 -7.75 4.96 -2.02
C LEU A 266 -8.58 6.25 -1.99
N HIS A 267 -9.67 6.31 -2.76
CA HIS A 267 -10.58 7.45 -2.73
C HIS A 267 -11.22 7.61 -1.35
N ASN A 268 -11.74 6.52 -0.77
CA ASN A 268 -12.34 6.56 0.57
C ASN A 268 -11.33 6.98 1.64
N ARG A 269 -10.11 6.41 1.60
CA ARG A 269 -9.03 6.77 2.52
C ARG A 269 -8.60 8.23 2.38
N THR A 270 -8.56 8.73 1.14
CA THR A 270 -8.27 10.14 0.84
C THR A 270 -9.32 11.06 1.46
N LEU A 271 -10.61 10.78 1.25
CA LEU A 271 -11.70 11.58 1.83
C LEU A 271 -11.71 11.52 3.35
N GLN A 272 -11.52 10.34 3.92
CA GLN A 272 -11.42 10.16 5.38
C GLN A 272 -10.25 10.97 5.95
N ARG A 273 -9.11 10.98 5.28
CA ARG A 273 -7.93 11.75 5.71
C ARG A 273 -8.20 13.25 5.72
N ILE A 274 -8.87 13.76 4.68
CA ILE A 274 -9.29 15.17 4.62
C ILE A 274 -10.24 15.50 5.78
N GLN A 275 -11.22 14.64 6.06
CA GLN A 275 -12.18 14.82 7.15
C GLN A 275 -11.50 14.82 8.53
N LEU A 276 -10.65 13.84 8.81
CA LEU A 276 -9.93 13.74 10.08
C LEU A 276 -9.06 14.97 10.32
N LYS A 277 -8.40 15.48 9.28
CA LYS A 277 -7.59 16.70 9.43
C LYS A 277 -8.43 17.93 9.67
N ALA A 278 -9.55 18.08 8.95
CA ALA A 278 -10.49 19.18 9.19
C ALA A 278 -11.01 19.16 10.63
N GLN A 279 -11.37 17.99 11.15
CA GLN A 279 -11.82 17.83 12.54
C GLN A 279 -10.73 18.23 13.54
N LEU A 280 -9.48 17.77 13.33
CA LEU A 280 -8.36 18.14 14.21
C LEU A 280 -8.12 19.65 14.26
N VAL A 281 -8.25 20.34 13.12
CA VAL A 281 -8.12 21.81 13.07
C VAL A 281 -9.27 22.48 13.84
N ILE A 282 -10.50 22.00 13.68
CA ILE A 282 -11.66 22.49 14.43
C ILE A 282 -11.45 22.28 15.94
N ASP A 283 -11.02 21.09 16.35
CA ASP A 283 -10.79 20.77 17.77
C ASP A 283 -9.68 21.64 18.39
N LYS A 284 -8.59 21.89 17.64
CA LYS A 284 -7.51 22.82 18.05
C LYS A 284 -8.01 24.26 18.17
N LEU A 285 -8.87 24.72 17.26
CA LEU A 285 -9.49 26.04 17.35
C LEU A 285 -10.42 26.12 18.57
N CYS A 286 -11.29 25.14 18.78
CA CYS A 286 -12.20 25.09 19.92
C CYS A 286 -11.46 25.05 21.27
N SER A 287 -10.41 24.22 21.39
CA SER A 287 -9.60 24.15 22.61
C SER A 287 -8.87 25.45 22.91
N SER A 288 -8.26 26.09 21.90
CA SER A 288 -7.62 27.40 22.06
C SER A 288 -8.60 28.48 22.53
N LEU A 289 -9.85 28.42 22.07
CA LEU A 289 -10.92 29.32 22.47
C LEU A 289 -11.40 29.09 23.89
N THR A 290 -11.48 27.84 24.33
CA THR A 290 -11.83 27.52 25.73
C THR A 290 -10.71 27.88 26.70
N ALA A 291 -9.44 27.72 26.30
CA ALA A 291 -8.29 28.06 27.13
C ALA A 291 -8.12 29.59 27.29
N ASN A 292 -8.35 30.37 26.23
CA ASN A 292 -8.18 31.83 26.29
C ASN A 292 -9.34 32.58 26.98
N ASN A 293 -10.50 31.94 27.15
CA ASN A 293 -11.61 32.49 27.94
C ASN A 293 -11.37 32.48 29.46
N SER A 294 -10.30 31.86 29.97
CA SER A 294 -9.97 31.95 31.40
C SER A 294 -8.98 33.07 31.75
N GLU A 295 -8.30 33.72 30.79
CA GLU A 295 -7.25 34.69 31.17
C GLU A 295 -7.12 35.97 30.31
N GLN A 296 -7.55 36.01 29.04
CA GLN A 296 -7.19 37.14 28.15
C GLN A 296 -8.33 38.04 27.65
N VAL A 297 -9.58 37.82 28.06
CA VAL A 297 -10.71 38.70 27.67
C VAL A 297 -10.65 40.10 28.33
N ARG A 298 -9.64 40.40 29.15
CA ARG A 298 -9.55 41.70 29.85
C ARG A 298 -8.76 42.81 29.15
N LEU A 299 -7.98 42.57 28.10
CA LEU A 299 -7.06 43.60 27.61
C LEU A 299 -6.77 43.50 26.11
N PHE A 300 -7.70 43.88 25.22
CA PHE A 300 -7.33 44.41 23.89
C PHE A 300 -8.50 45.17 23.27
N LYS A 301 -8.40 46.51 23.21
CA LYS A 301 -9.21 47.34 22.29
C LYS A 301 -8.49 47.37 20.95
N LEU A 302 -9.14 46.88 19.89
CA LEU A 302 -8.65 46.92 18.52
C LEU A 302 -9.44 47.97 17.74
N ASP A 303 -8.89 49.18 17.67
CA ASP A 303 -9.26 50.14 16.64
C ASP A 303 -8.56 49.76 15.33
N THR A 304 -9.30 49.86 14.22
CA THR A 304 -8.87 49.76 12.81
C THR A 304 -8.73 48.37 12.18
N LEU A 305 -9.87 47.73 11.90
CA LEU A 305 -10.02 46.81 10.77
C LEU A 305 -11.35 47.08 10.07
N ASN A 306 -11.32 47.14 8.74
CA ASN A 306 -12.43 47.54 7.87
C ASN A 306 -13.66 46.63 8.10
N THR A 307 -14.73 47.20 8.66
CA THR A 307 -15.90 46.55 9.25
C THR A 307 -16.60 45.56 8.30
N SER A 308 -16.52 45.78 6.99
CA SER A 308 -17.19 44.92 5.99
C SER A 308 -16.56 43.52 5.84
N LYS A 309 -15.23 43.39 5.80
CA LYS A 309 -14.55 42.08 5.71
C LYS A 309 -14.62 41.32 7.03
N MET A 310 -14.57 42.07 8.14
CA MET A 310 -14.71 41.50 9.48
C MET A 310 -16.10 40.86 9.66
N ASN A 311 -17.17 41.55 9.22
CA ASN A 311 -18.53 41.03 9.29
C ASN A 311 -18.78 39.76 8.44
N GLN A 312 -18.07 39.59 7.32
CA GLN A 312 -18.14 38.37 6.51
C GLN A 312 -17.42 37.18 7.17
N ILE A 313 -16.29 37.43 7.81
CA ILE A 313 -15.53 36.42 8.57
C ILE A 313 -16.33 36.02 9.82
N ILE A 314 -16.96 36.98 10.51
CA ILE A 314 -17.88 36.76 11.64
C ILE A 314 -19.02 35.85 11.23
N ALA A 315 -19.74 36.17 10.14
CA ALA A 315 -20.85 35.36 9.68
C ALA A 315 -20.42 33.93 9.32
N SER A 316 -19.24 33.77 8.71
CA SER A 316 -18.71 32.45 8.32
C SER A 316 -18.28 31.60 9.52
N LEU A 317 -17.67 32.23 10.54
CA LEU A 317 -17.27 31.56 11.78
C LEU A 317 -18.47 31.23 12.69
N GLU A 318 -19.47 32.09 12.75
CA GLU A 318 -20.72 31.82 13.48
C GLU A 318 -21.51 30.66 12.84
N GLU A 319 -21.54 30.58 11.51
CA GLU A 319 -22.20 29.49 10.79
C GLU A 319 -21.42 28.17 10.96
N ALA A 320 -20.09 28.21 10.95
CA ALA A 320 -19.24 27.05 11.22
C ALA A 320 -19.38 26.55 12.68
N GLY A 321 -19.40 27.46 13.67
CA GLY A 321 -19.59 27.11 15.09
C GLY A 321 -20.97 26.52 15.39
N LYS A 322 -22.04 27.05 14.75
CA LYS A 322 -23.40 26.49 14.86
C LYS A 322 -23.50 25.11 14.23
N LEU A 323 -22.81 24.85 13.12
CA LEU A 323 -22.77 23.55 12.45
C LEU A 323 -21.93 22.51 13.21
N ALA A 324 -20.92 22.94 13.97
CA ALA A 324 -20.06 22.08 14.79
C ALA A 324 -20.66 21.73 16.17
N GLY A 325 -21.89 22.15 16.48
CA GLY A 325 -22.54 21.87 17.76
C GLY A 325 -21.99 22.68 18.94
N CYS A 326 -21.18 23.72 18.69
CA CYS A 326 -20.78 24.67 19.72
C CYS A 326 -21.99 25.56 20.05
N ASN A 327 -22.69 25.29 21.16
CA ASN A 327 -23.84 26.08 21.59
C ASN A 327 -23.47 27.57 21.69
N SER A 328 -24.31 28.41 21.07
CA SER A 328 -24.27 29.88 20.96
C SER A 328 -23.02 30.56 21.52
N MET A 329 -22.08 30.90 20.63
CA MET A 329 -21.00 31.83 20.97
C MET A 329 -21.61 33.20 21.30
N ASN A 330 -21.38 33.70 22.51
CA ASN A 330 -21.71 35.09 22.84
C ASN A 330 -20.73 36.05 22.14
N GLU A 331 -21.09 37.33 22.04
CA GLU A 331 -20.30 38.36 21.33
C GLU A 331 -18.84 38.42 21.82
N THR A 332 -18.61 38.11 23.10
CA THR A 332 -17.30 38.01 23.73
C THR A 332 -16.48 36.81 23.23
N GLN A 333 -17.12 35.65 23.02
CA GLN A 333 -16.49 34.45 22.45
C GLN A 333 -16.15 34.62 20.97
N ILE A 334 -16.95 35.40 20.24
CA ILE A 334 -16.67 35.78 18.85
C ILE A 334 -15.46 36.72 18.80
N GLN A 335 -15.37 37.70 19.71
CA GLN A 335 -14.20 38.59 19.81
C GLN A 335 -12.93 37.84 20.23
N ALA A 336 -13.03 36.86 21.12
CA ALA A 336 -11.90 35.99 21.48
C ALA A 336 -11.46 35.09 20.31
N ALA A 337 -12.39 34.57 19.50
CA ALA A 337 -12.09 33.82 18.28
C ALA A 337 -11.37 34.67 17.24
N GLN A 338 -11.80 35.92 17.07
CA GLN A 338 -11.14 36.88 16.19
C GLN A 338 -9.70 37.18 16.63
N LEU A 339 -9.49 37.38 17.93
CA LEU A 339 -8.17 37.64 18.50
C LEU A 339 -7.25 36.42 18.39
N SER A 340 -7.75 35.22 18.70
CA SER A 340 -6.98 33.97 18.53
C SER A 340 -6.65 33.69 17.05
N PHE A 341 -7.57 33.94 16.12
CA PHE A 341 -7.33 33.76 14.69
C PHE A 341 -6.35 34.81 14.12
N LEU A 342 -6.46 36.07 14.52
CA LEU A 342 -5.49 37.12 14.20
C LEU A 342 -4.12 36.85 14.85
N SER A 343 -4.09 36.29 16.06
CA SER A 343 -2.88 35.83 16.73
C SER A 343 -2.24 34.68 15.97
N LEU A 344 -3.00 33.67 15.53
CA LEU A 344 -2.50 32.56 14.72
C LEU A 344 -2.01 33.02 13.34
N LEU A 345 -2.67 34.01 12.72
CA LEU A 345 -2.20 34.62 11.47
C LEU A 345 -0.93 35.46 11.67
N ASN A 346 -0.81 36.16 12.80
CA ASN A 346 0.39 36.92 13.14
C ASN A 346 1.53 36.00 13.58
N GLU A 347 1.27 34.90 14.30
CA GLU A 347 2.23 33.86 14.62
C GLU A 347 2.65 33.13 13.35
N SER A 348 1.74 32.83 12.43
CA SER A 348 2.08 32.29 11.11
C SER A 348 2.96 33.25 10.31
N ARG A 349 2.69 34.56 10.37
CA ARG A 349 3.51 35.60 9.72
C ARG A 349 4.88 35.73 10.39
N LYS A 350 4.93 35.74 11.72
CA LYS A 350 6.15 35.81 12.53
C LYS A 350 6.99 34.55 12.34
N TYR A 351 6.37 33.38 12.30
CA TYR A 351 7.02 32.09 12.00
C TYR A 351 7.56 32.08 10.58
N LYS A 352 6.88 32.71 9.62
CA LYS A 352 7.37 32.87 8.24
C LYS A 352 8.54 33.86 8.14
N GLU A 353 8.52 34.94 8.91
CA GLU A 353 9.64 35.90 9.02
C GLU A 353 10.85 35.24 9.70
N GLU A 354 10.64 34.54 10.82
CA GLU A 354 11.65 33.79 11.57
C GLU A 354 12.19 32.59 10.77
N LEU A 355 11.37 31.85 9.99
CA LEU A 355 11.87 30.83 9.06
C LEU A 355 12.67 31.45 7.91
N GLY A 356 12.25 32.62 7.42
CA GLY A 356 13.00 33.39 6.42
C GLY A 356 14.38 33.79 6.94
N GLU A 357 14.47 34.21 8.21
CA GLU A 357 15.73 34.49 8.88
C GLU A 357 16.59 33.23 9.06
N VAL A 358 16.01 32.08 9.43
CA VAL A 358 16.74 30.81 9.56
C VAL A 358 17.26 30.30 8.21
N VAL A 359 16.48 30.44 7.14
CA VAL A 359 16.90 30.09 5.77
C VAL A 359 18.02 31.02 5.30
N ASN A 360 17.91 32.32 5.57
CA ASN A 360 18.99 33.28 5.27
C ASN A 360 20.26 32.97 6.08
N LEU A 361 20.14 32.64 7.37
CA LEU A 361 21.25 32.21 8.22
C LEU A 361 21.92 30.95 7.66
N LYS A 362 21.14 29.96 7.21
CA LYS A 362 21.66 28.73 6.60
C LYS A 362 22.43 29.01 5.31
N GLU A 363 21.91 29.85 4.42
CA GLU A 363 22.59 30.23 3.17
C GLU A 363 23.82 31.11 3.42
N GLU A 364 23.79 32.00 4.43
CA GLU A 364 24.97 32.75 4.83
C GLU A 364 26.05 31.84 5.43
N VAL A 365 25.68 30.87 6.28
CA VAL A 365 26.61 29.88 6.85
C VAL A 365 27.22 29.03 5.75
N LYS A 366 26.42 28.57 4.79
CA LYS A 366 26.88 27.81 3.62
C LYS A 366 27.80 28.63 2.72
N SER A 367 27.49 29.92 2.51
CA SER A 367 28.36 30.88 1.81
C SER A 367 29.67 31.14 2.57
N SER A 368 29.64 31.23 3.90
CA SER A 368 30.84 31.40 4.74
C SER A 368 31.72 30.14 4.72
N LEU A 369 31.14 28.94 4.81
CA LEU A 369 31.83 27.65 4.71
C LEU A 369 32.48 27.44 3.34
N SER A 370 31.77 27.77 2.26
CA SER A 370 32.34 27.70 0.90
C SER A 370 33.44 28.77 0.67
N ARG A 371 33.42 29.88 1.41
CA ARG A 371 34.54 30.86 1.47
C ARG A 371 35.67 30.46 2.43
N MET A 372 35.54 29.41 3.23
CA MET A 372 36.60 28.88 4.12
C MET A 372 37.54 27.91 3.40
N GLN A 373 37.18 27.39 2.22
CA GLN A 373 38.02 26.50 1.40
C GLN A 373 39.18 27.21 0.65
N GLY A 374 39.60 28.40 1.07
CA GLY A 374 40.72 29.15 0.50
C GLY A 374 41.75 29.52 1.56
N ASP A 375 42.96 28.96 1.42
CA ASP A 375 44.09 29.13 2.33
C ASP A 375 44.58 30.58 2.41
N PHE A 376 44.16 31.34 3.43
CA PHE A 376 45.00 32.29 4.20
C PHE A 376 44.28 33.09 5.32
N LEU A 377 43.04 32.75 5.70
CA LEU A 377 42.23 33.60 6.59
C LEU A 377 41.64 32.87 7.81
N LEU A 378 42.33 31.82 8.29
CA LEU A 378 41.81 30.93 9.34
C LEU A 378 41.55 31.64 10.68
N TYR A 379 42.44 32.54 11.12
CA TYR A 379 42.34 33.15 12.47
C TYR A 379 41.26 34.24 12.60
N PHE A 380 40.98 35.00 11.54
CA PHE A 380 39.93 36.02 11.57
C PHE A 380 38.54 35.40 11.40
N LYS A 381 38.44 34.32 10.60
CA LYS A 381 37.17 33.64 10.29
C LYS A 381 36.70 32.69 11.39
N LEU A 382 37.60 32.16 12.22
CA LEU A 382 37.23 31.44 13.46
C LEU A 382 36.44 32.31 14.43
N GLY A 383 36.71 33.63 14.47
CA GLY A 383 35.95 34.58 15.28
C GLY A 383 34.50 34.75 14.82
N GLU A 384 34.29 34.88 13.51
CA GLU A 384 32.93 34.96 12.92
C GLU A 384 32.16 33.64 13.08
N PHE A 385 32.85 32.50 12.91
CA PHE A 385 32.27 31.18 13.11
C PHE A 385 31.81 30.98 14.57
N ASN A 386 32.68 31.30 15.54
CA ASN A 386 32.34 31.22 16.96
C ASN A 386 31.22 32.20 17.33
N SER A 387 31.17 33.39 16.73
CA SER A 387 30.07 34.34 16.95
C SER A 387 28.73 33.79 16.44
N LYS A 388 28.71 33.12 15.27
CA LYS A 388 27.49 32.51 14.73
C LYS A 388 27.06 31.27 15.52
N MET A 389 28.02 30.47 16.00
CA MET A 389 27.74 29.36 16.92
C MET A 389 27.09 29.85 18.22
N ASN A 390 27.62 30.92 18.82
CA ASN A 390 27.03 31.53 20.02
C ASN A 390 25.62 32.10 19.76
N GLU A 391 25.36 32.65 18.56
CA GLU A 391 24.03 33.12 18.18
C GLU A 391 23.02 31.96 18.08
N ILE A 392 23.44 30.82 17.50
CA ILE A 392 22.62 29.62 17.41
C ILE A 392 22.37 29.02 18.79
N GLU A 393 23.38 28.98 19.67
CA GLU A 393 23.21 28.53 21.05
C GLU A 393 22.22 29.41 21.82
N MET A 394 22.33 30.74 21.73
CA MET A 394 21.35 31.63 22.36
C MET A 394 19.94 31.42 21.82
N LYS A 395 19.78 31.15 20.51
CA LYS A 395 18.47 30.86 19.90
C LYS A 395 17.92 29.51 20.33
N ILE A 396 18.78 28.52 20.59
CA ILE A 396 18.39 27.24 21.19
C ILE A 396 17.94 27.45 22.63
N ASP A 397 18.73 28.14 23.46
CA ASP A 397 18.39 28.41 24.87
C ASP A 397 17.07 29.20 24.98
N PHE A 398 16.86 30.16 24.07
CA PHE A 398 15.61 30.89 23.95
C PHE A 398 14.43 29.96 23.58
N ALA A 399 14.62 29.02 22.65
CA ALA A 399 13.62 28.02 22.31
C ALA A 399 13.36 27.02 23.46
N GLU A 400 14.36 26.73 24.30
CA GLU A 400 14.25 25.87 25.48
C GLU A 400 13.47 26.51 26.63
N SER A 401 13.45 27.84 26.72
CA SER A 401 12.64 28.59 27.70
C SER A 401 11.12 28.50 27.49
N GLY A 402 10.67 27.69 26.53
CA GLY A 402 9.26 27.41 26.26
C GLY A 402 8.59 28.37 25.28
N GLN A 403 9.35 29.33 24.71
CA GLN A 403 8.78 30.34 23.82
C GLN A 403 8.61 29.88 22.37
N LEU A 404 9.41 28.93 21.85
CA LEU A 404 9.36 28.45 20.44
C LEU A 404 9.82 26.97 20.26
N PRO A 405 9.09 25.97 20.80
CA PRO A 405 9.53 24.57 20.78
C PRO A 405 9.60 23.91 19.40
N SER A 406 8.88 24.43 18.39
CA SER A 406 8.78 23.83 17.05
C SER A 406 10.01 24.05 16.16
N ILE A 407 10.87 25.03 16.46
CA ILE A 407 12.08 25.34 15.69
C ILE A 407 13.32 24.68 16.34
N LYS A 408 13.20 24.21 17.58
CA LYS A 408 14.30 23.62 18.36
C LYS A 408 15.01 22.49 17.62
N SER A 409 14.28 21.55 17.03
CA SER A 409 14.87 20.42 16.32
C SER A 409 15.69 20.84 15.09
N GLN A 410 15.27 21.90 14.40
CA GLN A 410 15.98 22.45 13.25
C GLN A 410 17.24 23.23 13.66
N LEU A 411 17.19 23.99 14.76
CA LEU A 411 18.36 24.69 15.30
C LEU A 411 19.40 23.72 15.88
N VAL A 412 18.96 22.65 16.56
CA VAL A 412 19.84 21.59 17.06
C VAL A 412 20.50 20.84 15.91
N GLN A 413 19.75 20.54 14.84
CA GLN A 413 20.30 19.91 13.64
C GLN A 413 21.31 20.83 12.93
N LEU A 414 21.02 22.13 12.81
CA LEU A 414 21.94 23.11 12.22
C LEU A 414 23.22 23.28 13.05
N LYS A 415 23.11 23.28 14.38
CA LYS A 415 24.28 23.30 15.28
C LYS A 415 25.17 22.08 15.05
N ARG A 416 24.59 20.88 14.98
CA ARG A 416 25.33 19.64 14.71
C ARG A 416 26.03 19.68 13.35
N GLU A 417 25.34 20.12 12.30
CA GLU A 417 25.91 20.27 10.96
C GLU A 417 27.08 21.27 10.94
N MET A 418 27.05 22.31 11.79
CA MET A 418 28.16 23.25 11.95
C MET A 418 29.31 22.69 12.80
N GLU A 419 29.04 21.89 13.84
CA GLU A 419 30.09 21.23 14.63
C GLU A 419 30.85 20.15 13.84
N GLU A 420 30.18 19.51 12.88
CA GLU A 420 30.76 18.49 12.00
C GLU A 420 31.62 19.08 10.86
N ALA A 421 31.39 20.35 10.50
CA ALA A 421 32.05 21.07 9.41
C ALA A 421 33.24 21.90 9.89
#